data_AF-A0A329T6G4-F1
#
_entry.id   AF-A0A329T6G4-F1
#
_cell.length_a   1.000
_cell.length_b   1.000
_cell.length_c   1.000
_cell.angle_alpha   90.00
_cell.angle_beta   90.00
_cell.angle_gamma   90.00
#
_symmetry.space_group_name_H-M   'P 1'
#
loop_
_entity.id
_entity.type
_entity.pdbx_description
1 polymer ?
#
loop_
_entity_poly.entity_id
_entity_poly.type
_entity_poly.pdbx_seq_one_letter_code
_entity_poly.pdbx_strand_id
1 'polypeptide(L)'
;MTGLTTTERIALYGGGGLLLIGTVGIGLLEIVAGAPHPVSGEGQIVHEALIPLSIRSSIMLLGLLIWGAYAVTSVASEPPADTSL
;
A
#
# COMPACT_ATOMS: atom_id res chain seq x y z
N MET A 1 -9.64 23.89 -11.95
CA MET A 1 -9.21 22.62 -11.34
C MET A 1 -10.38 21.66 -11.45
N THR A 2 -10.35 20.74 -12.41
CA THR A 2 -11.31 19.63 -12.48
C THR A 2 -11.05 18.71 -11.29
N GLY A 3 -12.05 18.55 -10.43
CA GLY A 3 -11.93 17.73 -9.23
C GLY A 3 -11.97 16.24 -9.55
N LEU A 4 -11.30 15.44 -8.74
CA LEU A 4 -11.38 13.97 -8.80
C LEU A 4 -12.82 13.49 -8.62
N THR A 5 -13.25 12.59 -9.49
CA THR A 5 -14.49 11.83 -9.33
C THR A 5 -14.44 10.94 -8.09
N THR A 6 -15.60 10.49 -7.62
CA THR A 6 -15.68 9.58 -6.46
C THR A 6 -14.89 8.30 -6.70
N THR A 7 -14.95 7.74 -7.91
CA THR A 7 -14.23 6.51 -8.26
C THR A 7 -12.71 6.72 -8.21
N GLU A 8 -12.21 7.83 -8.76
CA GLU A 8 -10.78 8.15 -8.73
C GLU A 8 -10.29 8.41 -7.30
N ARG A 9 -11.09 9.08 -6.47
CA ARG A 9 -10.76 9.27 -5.05
C ARG A 9 -10.62 7.93 -4.33
N ILE A 10 -11.56 7.01 -4.54
CA ILE A 10 -11.51 5.69 -3.92
C ILE A 10 -10.29 4.91 -4.44
N ALA A 11 -10.04 4.92 -5.75
CA ALA A 11 -8.90 4.22 -6.32
C ALA A 11 -7.57 4.78 -5.79
N LEU A 12 -7.38 6.09 -5.87
CA LEU A 12 -6.12 6.75 -5.50
C LEU A 12 -5.91 6.76 -3.99
N TYR A 13 -6.88 7.25 -3.21
CA TYR A 13 -6.75 7.33 -1.76
C TYR A 13 -6.95 6.00 -1.07
N GLY A 14 -7.84 5.14 -1.56
CA GLY A 14 -8.03 3.80 -1.03
C GLY A 14 -6.81 2.92 -1.28
N GLY A 15 -6.35 2.83 -2.53
CA GLY A 15 -5.15 2.05 -2.87
C GLY A 15 -3.90 2.55 -2.15
N GLY A 16 -3.67 3.86 -2.15
CA GLY A 16 -2.54 4.47 -1.47
C GLY A 16 -2.63 4.39 0.05
N GLY A 17 -3.83 4.59 0.59
CA GLY A 17 -4.09 4.44 2.02
C GLY A 17 -3.79 3.04 2.51
N LEU A 18 -4.23 1.99 1.78
CA LEU A 18 -3.91 0.61 2.12
C LEU A 18 -2.40 0.34 2.11
N LEU A 19 -1.66 0.86 1.12
CA LEU A 19 -0.21 0.72 1.09
C LEU A 19 0.47 1.44 2.25
N LEU A 20 0.07 2.68 2.56
CA LEU A 20 0.62 3.44 3.68
C LEU A 20 0.30 2.77 5.02
N ILE A 21 -0.90 2.22 5.20
CA ILE A 21 -1.27 1.46 6.39
C ILE A 21 -0.41 0.20 6.49
N GLY A 22 -0.31 -0.58 5.41
CA GLY A 22 0.43 -1.84 5.39
C GLY A 22 1.94 -1.69 5.61
N THR A 23 2.53 -0.59 5.14
CA THR A 23 3.97 -0.30 5.25
C THR A 23 4.29 0.49 6.52
N VAL A 24 3.86 1.76 6.56
CA VAL A 24 4.22 2.72 7.61
C VAL A 24 3.31 2.58 8.82
N GLY A 25 1.99 2.47 8.62
CA GLY A 25 1.02 2.44 9.72
C GLY A 25 1.23 1.27 10.68
N ILE A 26 1.30 0.05 10.15
CA ILE A 26 1.56 -1.15 10.94
C ILE A 26 2.96 -1.09 11.56
N GLY A 27 3.99 -0.65 10.82
CA GLY A 27 5.34 -0.53 11.37
C GLY A 27 5.42 0.43 12.56
N LEU A 28 4.76 1.59 12.47
CA LEU A 28 4.66 2.53 13.59
C LEU A 28 3.89 1.94 14.77
N LEU A 29 2.79 1.21 14.50
CA LEU A 29 2.01 0.53 15.53
C LEU A 29 2.83 -0.54 16.26
N GLU A 30 3.68 -1.29 15.55
CA GLU A 30 4.59 -2.28 16.15
C GLU A 30 5.65 -1.62 17.05
N ILE A 31 6.21 -0.48 16.61
CA ILE A 31 7.18 0.31 17.40
C ILE A 31 6.52 0.83 18.69
N VAL A 32 5.34 1.43 18.59
CA VAL A 32 4.60 1.98 19.73
C VAL A 32 4.17 0.87 20.70
N ALA A 33 3.78 -0.29 20.18
CA ALA A 33 3.44 -1.46 20.99
C ALA A 33 4.66 -2.13 21.65
N GLY A 34 5.87 -1.69 21.33
CA GLY A 34 7.10 -2.19 21.94
C GLY A 34 7.37 -3.66 21.65
N ALA A 35 6.93 -4.19 20.50
CA ALA A 35 7.18 -5.55 20.07
C ALA A 35 8.70 -5.72 19.81
N PRO A 36 9.49 -6.26 20.75
CA PRO A 36 10.92 -6.31 20.62
C PRO A 36 11.27 -7.39 19.57
N HIS A 37 12.28 -7.12 18.75
CA HIS A 37 12.77 -8.07 17.76
C HIS A 37 14.09 -8.67 18.26
N PRO A 38 14.07 -9.63 19.21
CA PRO A 38 15.29 -10.29 19.64
C PRO A 38 15.85 -11.08 18.45
N VAL A 39 17.10 -10.80 18.10
CA VAL A 39 17.86 -11.65 17.19
C VAL A 39 18.31 -12.88 17.96
N SER A 40 17.92 -14.08 17.51
CA SER A 40 18.58 -15.29 17.99
C SER A 40 19.95 -15.41 17.33
N GLY A 41 20.91 -16.01 18.02
CA GLY A 41 22.35 -15.97 17.72
C GLY A 41 22.80 -16.57 16.37
N GLU A 42 21.87 -16.95 15.49
CA GLU A 42 22.13 -17.51 14.16
C GLU A 42 21.71 -16.55 13.01
N GLY A 43 21.43 -15.29 13.32
CA GLY A 43 20.96 -14.31 12.33
C GLY A 43 19.51 -14.57 11.85
N GLN A 44 18.85 -15.54 12.47
CA GLN A 44 17.45 -15.84 12.22
C GLN A 44 16.59 -14.93 13.09
N ILE A 45 15.82 -14.06 12.43
CA ILE A 45 14.94 -13.15 13.15
C ILE A 45 13.65 -13.90 13.45
N VAL A 46 13.49 -14.38 14.68
CA VAL A 46 12.23 -14.96 15.15
C VAL A 46 11.27 -13.79 15.39
N HIS A 47 10.45 -13.48 14.38
CA HIS A 47 9.46 -12.41 14.41
C HIS A 47 8.10 -12.94 14.82
N GLU A 48 7.77 -12.83 16.11
CA GLU A 48 6.36 -12.79 16.52
C GLU A 48 5.87 -11.35 16.30
N ALA A 49 5.47 -11.06 15.06
CA ALA A 49 4.96 -9.74 14.69
C ALA A 49 3.58 -9.53 15.32
N LEU A 50 3.29 -8.32 15.79
CA LEU A 50 1.98 -7.99 16.38
C LEU A 50 0.86 -8.19 15.34
N ILE A 51 1.16 -7.85 14.08
CA ILE A 51 0.30 -8.17 12.95
C ILE A 51 0.98 -9.26 12.11
N PRO A 52 0.33 -10.43 11.92
CA PRO A 52 0.90 -11.51 11.12
C PRO A 52 1.28 -11.04 9.71
N LEU A 53 2.40 -11.57 9.21
CA LEU A 53 2.92 -11.21 7.89
C LEU A 53 1.88 -11.36 6.79
N SER A 54 1.07 -12.41 6.84
CA SER A 54 0.01 -12.68 5.86
C SER A 54 -1.03 -11.57 5.79
N ILE A 55 -1.41 -10.99 6.93
CA ILE A 55 -2.37 -9.86 6.97
C ILE A 55 -1.72 -8.61 6.42
N ARG A 56 -0.50 -8.30 6.89
CA ARG A 56 0.26 -7.13 6.44
C ARG A 56 0.48 -7.13 4.93
N SER A 57 0.94 -8.26 4.38
CA SER A 57 1.15 -8.41 2.94
C SER A 57 -0.15 -8.36 2.15
N SER A 58 -1.23 -8.94 2.65
CA SER A 58 -2.52 -8.92 1.97
C SER A 58 -3.10 -7.52 1.84
N ILE A 59 -2.95 -6.68 2.87
CA ILE A 59 -3.37 -5.27 2.85
C ILE A 59 -2.60 -4.51 1.75
N MET A 60 -1.27 -4.68 1.70
CA MET A 60 -0.44 -4.03 0.69
C MET A 60 -0.77 -4.53 -0.72
N LEU A 61 -0.92 -5.84 -0.90
CA LEU A 61 -1.30 -6.43 -2.18
C LEU A 61 -2.66 -5.91 -2.65
N LEU A 62 -3.64 -5.79 -1.76
CA LEU A 62 -4.95 -5.21 -2.11
C LEU A 62 -4.81 -3.76 -2.58
N GLY A 63 -4.01 -2.94 -1.87
CA GLY A 63 -3.73 -1.57 -2.29
C GLY A 63 -3.08 -1.49 -3.67
N LEU A 64 -2.08 -2.34 -3.92
CA LEU A 64 -1.42 -2.48 -5.22
C LEU A 64 -2.37 -2.96 -6.32
N LEU A 65 -3.28 -3.89 -6.03
CA LEU A 65 -4.27 -4.37 -6.99
C LEU A 65 -5.24 -3.25 -7.39
N ILE A 66 -5.69 -2.44 -6.44
CA ILE A 66 -6.56 -1.29 -6.72
C ILE A 66 -5.84 -0.26 -7.58
N TRP A 67 -4.61 0.12 -7.21
CA TRP A 67 -3.80 1.05 -8.00
C TRP A 67 -3.44 0.50 -9.37
N GLY A 68 -3.05 -0.77 -9.45
CA GLY A 68 -2.73 -1.43 -10.71
C GLY A 68 -3.93 -1.47 -11.65
N ALA A 69 -5.10 -1.84 -11.14
CA ALA A 69 -6.34 -1.83 -11.92
C ALA A 69 -6.66 -0.41 -12.43
N TYR A 70 -6.60 0.60 -11.56
CA TYR A 70 -6.85 1.99 -11.95
C TYR A 70 -5.84 2.50 -12.99
N ALA A 71 -4.55 2.18 -12.82
CA ALA A 71 -3.49 2.53 -13.76
C ALA A 71 -3.73 1.88 -15.14
N VAL A 72 -4.11 0.60 -15.18
CA VAL A 72 -4.44 -0.08 -16.43
C VAL A 72 -5.65 0.56 -17.10
N THR A 73 -6.73 0.85 -16.36
CA THR A 73 -7.93 1.46 -16.95
C THR A 73 -7.71 2.88 -17.43
N SER A 74 -6.90 3.67 -16.71
CA SER A 74 -6.60 5.05 -17.12
C SER A 74 -5.78 5.07 -18.42
N VAL A 75 -4.72 4.27 -18.49
CA VAL A 75 -3.91 4.13 -19.71
C VAL A 75 -4.74 3.59 -20.89
N ALA A 76 -5.67 2.66 -20.64
CA ALA A 76 -6.51 2.10 -21.69
C ALA A 76 -7.59 3.06 -22.21
N SER A 77 -8.06 4.00 -21.38
CA SER A 77 -9.22 4.86 -21.70
C SER A 77 -8.82 6.23 -22.22
N GLU A 78 -7.64 6.74 -21.88
CA GLU A 78 -7.16 8.06 -22.30
C GLU A 78 -5.84 7.91 -23.08
N PRO A 79 -5.87 7.98 -24.42
CA PRO A 79 -4.64 8.05 -25.22
C PRO A 79 -3.80 9.27 -24.80
N PRO A 80 -2.46 9.21 -24.86
CA PRO A 80 -1.61 10.33 -24.51
C PRO A 80 -2.07 11.59 -25.26
N ALA A 81 -2.36 12.66 -24.52
CA ALA A 81 -2.69 13.93 -25.15
C ALA A 81 -1.48 14.39 -25.98
N ASP A 82 -1.67 14.53 -27.29
CA ASP A 82 -0.64 15.10 -28.15
C ASP A 82 -0.43 16.55 -27.71
N THR A 83 0.77 16.80 -27.19
CA THR A 83 1.20 18.11 -26.68
C THR A 83 2.06 18.85 -27.70
N SER A 84 2.14 18.36 -28.94
CA SER A 84 2.76 19.10 -30.03
C SER A 84 1.92 20.34 -30.35
N LEU A 85 2.54 21.51 -30.14
CA LEU A 85 2.04 22.83 -30.54
C LEU A 85 2.37 23.12 -32.01
#